data_AF-A0AAN2RH30-F1
#
_entry.id   AF-A0AAN2RH30-F1
#
_cell.length_a   1.000
_cell.length_b   1.000
_cell.length_c   1.000
_cell.angle_alpha   90.00
_cell.angle_beta   90.00
_cell.angle_gamma   90.00
#
_symmetry.space_group_name_H-M   'P 1'
#
loop_
_entity.id
_entity.type
_entity.pdbx_description
1 polymer ?
#
loop_
_entity_poly.entity_id
_entity_poly.type
_entity_poly.pdbx_seq_one_letter_code
_entity_poly.pdbx_strand_id
1 'polypeptide(L)'
;MYSIDRKFADDSELRVEFIATSPAENTLFANVLASCSFNIISGTHTCSHGTVFTNILDQYFEGINMKHIMFVSPFLWNIDDLLFDDRTITWLMALPISEKELEYLRNNGSDQLEQLFEEQQIDFYDLNRPDVVFR
;
A
#
# COMPACT_ATOMS: atom_id res chain seq x y z
N MET A 1 -12.12 8.41 -7.21
CA MET A 1 -10.79 7.88 -7.57
C MET A 1 -9.81 9.03 -7.41
N TYR A 2 -9.06 9.05 -6.31
CA TYR A 2 -8.29 10.22 -5.84
C TYR A 2 -6.80 9.92 -6.00
N SER A 3 -6.24 10.32 -7.14
CA SER A 3 -5.12 9.60 -7.76
C SER A 3 -3.73 10.16 -7.49
N ILE A 4 -3.59 11.34 -6.87
CA ILE A 4 -2.57 12.39 -7.11
C ILE A 4 -3.18 13.54 -7.94
N ASP A 5 -2.79 14.79 -7.67
CA ASP A 5 -3.28 16.02 -8.34
C ASP A 5 -4.76 16.37 -8.10
N ARG A 6 -5.42 15.76 -7.11
CA ARG A 6 -6.74 16.23 -6.67
C ARG A 6 -6.59 17.65 -6.15
N LYS A 7 -7.31 18.60 -6.75
CA LYS A 7 -7.44 19.96 -6.22
C LYS A 7 -8.53 20.05 -5.18
N PHE A 8 -8.22 20.69 -4.06
CA PHE A 8 -9.20 21.09 -3.05
C PHE A 8 -9.90 22.39 -3.47
N ALA A 9 -10.93 22.80 -2.71
CA ALA A 9 -11.74 23.97 -3.03
C ALA A 9 -10.95 25.29 -2.95
N ASP A 10 -9.81 25.30 -2.26
CA ASP A 10 -8.86 26.41 -2.13
C ASP A 10 -7.72 26.34 -3.16
N ASP A 11 -7.87 25.54 -4.22
CA ASP A 11 -6.87 25.26 -5.27
C ASP A 11 -5.61 24.50 -4.80
N SER A 12 -5.48 24.17 -3.52
CA SER A 12 -4.36 23.36 -3.03
C SER A 12 -4.41 21.93 -3.58
N GLU A 13 -3.25 21.34 -3.82
CA GLU A 13 -3.14 20.01 -4.43
C GLU A 13 -2.90 18.91 -3.39
N LEU A 14 -3.57 17.77 -3.55
CA LEU A 14 -3.24 16.55 -2.82
C LEU A 14 -2.01 15.88 -3.44
N ARG A 15 -1.04 15.58 -2.59
CA ARG A 15 0.15 14.79 -2.86
C ARG A 15 0.17 13.60 -1.90
N VAL A 16 0.81 12.53 -2.33
CA VAL A 16 0.88 11.29 -1.54
C VAL A 16 2.33 10.83 -1.48
N GLU A 17 2.79 10.51 -0.28
CA GLU A 17 4.04 9.80 -0.03
C GLU A 17 3.75 8.33 0.30
N PHE A 18 4.62 7.45 -0.19
CA PHE A 18 4.58 6.03 0.15
C PHE A 18 5.51 5.71 1.31
N ILE A 19 4.96 5.00 2.29
CA ILE A 19 5.72 4.49 3.43
C ILE A 19 5.52 2.99 3.56
N ALA A 20 6.52 2.31 4.11
CA ALA A 20 6.44 0.91 4.45
C ALA A 20 7.38 0.59 5.58
N THR A 21 7.24 -0.61 6.12
CA THR A 21 8.20 -1.18 7.06
C THR A 21 8.69 -2.51 6.52
N SER A 22 9.94 -2.84 6.82
CA SER A 22 10.56 -4.09 6.40
C SER A 22 11.68 -4.45 7.38
N PRO A 23 11.99 -5.75 7.57
CA PRO A 23 13.18 -6.16 8.31
C PRO A 23 14.44 -5.50 7.74
N ALA A 24 15.38 -5.14 8.62
CA ALA A 24 16.57 -4.36 8.23
C ALA A 24 17.48 -5.09 7.22
N GLU A 25 17.45 -6.42 7.24
CA GLU A 25 18.13 -7.31 6.30
C GLU A 25 17.49 -7.32 4.91
N ASN A 26 16.23 -6.88 4.78
CA ASN A 26 15.55 -6.80 3.50
C ASN A 26 15.93 -5.50 2.76
N THR A 27 17.09 -5.55 2.10
CA THR A 27 17.64 -4.40 1.36
C THR A 27 16.91 -4.12 0.03
N LEU A 28 16.03 -5.01 -0.43
CA LEU A 28 15.32 -4.88 -1.70
C LEU A 28 13.97 -4.17 -1.57
N PHE A 29 13.39 -4.08 -0.39
CA PHE A 29 12.05 -3.52 -0.21
C PHE A 29 11.96 -2.04 -0.62
N ALA A 30 13.03 -1.27 -0.45
CA ALA A 30 13.10 0.11 -0.96
C ALA A 30 12.91 0.19 -2.48
N ASN A 31 13.37 -0.82 -3.23
CA ASN A 31 13.18 -0.89 -4.68
C ASN A 31 11.72 -1.21 -5.05
N VAL A 32 11.00 -1.96 -4.21
CA VAL A 32 9.55 -2.20 -4.37
C VAL A 32 8.81 -0.87 -4.32
N LEU A 33 9.08 -0.04 -3.30
CA LEU A 33 8.48 1.30 -3.18
C LEU A 33 8.86 2.19 -4.36
N ALA A 34 10.12 2.16 -4.80
CA ALA A 34 10.54 2.91 -5.97
C ALA A 34 9.75 2.50 -7.23
N SER A 35 9.53 1.20 -7.45
CA SER A 35 8.71 0.70 -8.56
C SER A 35 7.25 1.11 -8.45
N CYS A 36 6.68 1.12 -7.24
CA CYS A 36 5.34 1.68 -7.03
C CYS A 36 5.30 3.16 -7.49
N SER A 37 6.27 3.96 -7.09
CA SER A 37 6.35 5.38 -7.48
C SER A 37 6.54 5.55 -9.00
N PHE A 38 7.42 4.76 -9.63
CA PHE A 38 7.63 4.83 -11.08
C PHE A 38 6.40 4.41 -11.89
N ASN A 39 5.60 3.46 -11.40
CA ASN A 39 4.34 3.08 -12.02
C ASN A 39 3.34 4.24 -12.06
N ILE A 40 3.34 5.09 -11.03
CA ILE A 40 2.51 6.30 -11.00
C ILE A 40 3.08 7.39 -11.91
N ILE A 41 4.39 7.65 -11.83
CA ILE A 41 5.07 8.65 -12.66
C ILE A 41 4.90 8.36 -14.16
N SER A 42 4.93 7.08 -14.54
CA SER A 42 4.72 6.64 -15.92
C SER A 42 3.26 6.68 -16.36
N GLY A 43 2.32 6.99 -15.46
CA GLY A 43 0.88 7.02 -15.73
C GLY A 43 0.25 5.64 -15.91
N THR A 44 0.97 4.56 -15.58
CA THR A 44 0.46 3.18 -15.70
C THR A 44 -0.50 2.83 -14.56
N HIS A 45 -0.32 3.46 -13.40
CA HIS A 45 -1.13 3.24 -12.21
C HIS A 45 -1.56 4.57 -11.58
N THR A 46 -2.64 4.50 -10.80
CA THR A 46 -3.06 5.55 -9.88
C THR A 46 -2.87 5.03 -8.45
N CYS A 47 -2.81 5.90 -7.45
CA CYS A 47 -2.78 5.47 -6.05
C CYS A 47 -3.92 6.07 -5.25
N SER A 48 -4.51 5.26 -4.38
CA SER A 48 -5.48 5.65 -3.35
C SER A 48 -5.58 4.53 -2.32
N HIS A 49 -6.22 4.80 -1.18
CA HIS A 49 -6.56 3.75 -0.20
C HIS A 49 -7.32 2.59 -0.88
N GLY A 50 -6.95 1.36 -0.53
CA GLY A 50 -7.48 0.12 -1.11
C GLY A 50 -6.94 -0.26 -2.50
N THR A 51 -6.12 0.59 -3.13
CA THR A 51 -5.52 0.27 -4.44
C THR A 51 -4.47 -0.83 -4.30
N VAL A 52 -4.43 -1.76 -5.25
CA VAL A 52 -3.47 -2.87 -5.26
C VAL A 52 -2.59 -2.84 -6.50
N PHE A 53 -1.28 -2.95 -6.29
CA PHE A 53 -0.29 -3.16 -7.33
C PHE A 53 0.09 -4.64 -7.37
N THR A 54 -0.35 -5.32 -8.43
CA THR A 54 -0.27 -6.79 -8.52
C THR A 54 1.12 -7.26 -8.93
N ASN A 55 1.63 -8.32 -8.28
CA ASN A 55 2.86 -9.04 -8.65
C ASN A 55 4.12 -8.17 -8.62
N ILE A 56 4.07 -7.05 -7.90
CA ILE A 56 5.21 -6.14 -7.80
C ILE A 56 6.33 -6.73 -6.93
N LEU A 57 5.99 -7.58 -5.96
CA LEU A 57 6.97 -8.24 -5.10
C LEU A 57 7.72 -9.37 -5.84
N ASP A 58 7.08 -10.05 -6.79
CA ASP A 58 7.70 -11.10 -7.61
C ASP A 58 8.87 -10.58 -8.48
N GLN A 59 8.96 -9.27 -8.69
CA GLN A 59 10.08 -8.65 -9.41
C GLN A 59 11.37 -8.62 -8.58
N TYR A 60 11.28 -8.82 -7.26
CA TYR A 60 12.38 -8.66 -6.31
C TYR A 60 12.62 -9.89 -5.45
N PHE A 61 11.59 -10.70 -5.21
CA PHE A 61 11.65 -11.84 -4.31
C PHE A 61 11.11 -13.09 -5.00
N GLU A 62 11.86 -14.19 -4.94
CA GLU A 62 11.46 -15.46 -5.50
C GLU A 62 10.74 -16.32 -4.45
N GLY A 63 9.65 -16.99 -4.85
CA GLY A 63 9.01 -18.04 -4.05
C GLY A 63 8.26 -17.57 -2.80
N ILE A 64 8.13 -16.26 -2.56
CA ILE A 64 7.42 -15.74 -1.38
C ILE A 64 5.89 -15.87 -1.48
N ASN A 65 5.17 -15.95 -0.35
CA ASN A 65 3.70 -16.03 -0.38
C ASN A 65 3.02 -14.69 -0.73
N MET A 66 3.53 -13.57 -0.20
CA MET A 66 3.01 -12.24 -0.51
C MET A 66 3.45 -11.80 -1.91
N LYS A 67 2.50 -11.46 -2.79
CA LYS A 67 2.76 -11.18 -4.21
C LYS A 67 2.50 -9.74 -4.60
N HIS A 68 1.55 -9.09 -3.94
CA HIS A 68 1.05 -7.77 -4.30
C HIS A 68 1.31 -6.77 -3.18
N ILE A 69 1.17 -5.49 -3.51
CA ILE A 69 1.15 -4.40 -2.54
C ILE A 69 -0.24 -3.78 -2.55
N MET A 70 -0.91 -3.74 -1.40
CA MET A 70 -2.11 -2.97 -1.15
C MET A 70 -1.73 -1.67 -0.44
N PHE A 71 -2.32 -0.54 -0.83
CA PHE A 71 -2.14 0.73 -0.15
C PHE A 71 -3.23 0.97 0.88
N VAL A 72 -2.84 1.19 2.13
CA VAL A 72 -3.74 1.48 3.25
C VAL A 72 -3.35 2.77 3.96
N SER A 73 -4.20 3.23 4.88
CA SER A 73 -3.86 4.33 5.78
C SER A 73 -2.76 3.84 6.75
N PRO A 74 -1.72 4.65 7.03
CA PRO A 74 -0.68 4.25 7.97
C PRO A 74 -1.26 3.99 9.37
N PHE A 75 -0.92 2.85 9.96
CA PHE A 75 -1.37 2.46 11.31
C PHE A 75 -0.22 2.17 12.28
N LEU A 76 1.03 2.07 11.80
CA LEU A 76 2.20 1.81 12.65
C LEU A 76 2.75 3.05 13.35
N TRP A 77 2.51 4.22 12.76
CA TRP A 77 3.03 5.47 13.24
C TRP A 77 1.90 6.48 13.31
N ASN A 78 1.90 7.29 14.36
CA ASN A 78 1.06 8.46 14.42
C ASN A 78 1.71 9.55 13.57
N ILE A 79 1.34 9.60 12.29
CA ILE A 79 1.87 10.53 11.29
C ILE A 79 0.71 11.41 10.81
N ASP A 80 0.89 12.72 10.96
CA ASP A 80 -0.03 13.73 10.45
C ASP A 80 0.30 14.09 8.99
N ASP A 81 -0.69 14.62 8.27
CA ASP A 81 -0.51 15.21 6.96
C ASP A 81 0.43 16.44 7.03
N LEU A 82 1.24 16.65 6.00
CA LEU A 82 2.08 17.84 5.88
C LEU A 82 1.33 18.92 5.10
N LEU A 83 1.08 20.05 5.77
CA LEU A 83 0.33 21.18 5.21
C LEU A 83 1.27 22.26 4.67
N PHE A 84 1.07 22.66 3.43
CA PHE A 84 1.73 23.77 2.75
C PHE A 84 0.69 24.68 2.11
N ASP A 85 1.08 25.92 1.76
CA ASP A 85 0.18 26.90 1.15
C ASP A 85 -0.43 26.40 -0.18
N ASP A 86 0.30 25.61 -0.96
CA ASP A 86 -0.09 25.13 -2.29
C ASP A 86 -0.46 23.64 -2.35
N ARG A 87 -0.22 22.88 -1.26
CA ARG A 87 -0.44 21.43 -1.25
C ARG A 87 -0.61 20.85 0.15
N THR A 88 -1.32 19.73 0.20
CA THR A 88 -1.32 18.81 1.35
C THR A 88 -0.64 17.52 0.93
N ILE A 89 0.34 17.06 1.72
CA ILE A 89 0.97 15.76 1.53
C ILE A 89 0.39 14.79 2.55
N THR A 90 -0.27 13.75 2.07
CA THR A 90 -0.76 12.64 2.88
C THR A 90 0.06 11.38 2.61
N TRP A 91 -0.28 10.29 3.30
CA TRP A 91 0.55 9.09 3.39
C TRP A 91 -0.26 7.86 3.01
N LEU A 92 0.34 6.97 2.22
CA LEU A 92 -0.18 5.62 2.00
C LEU A 92 0.88 4.60 2.42
N MET A 93 0.47 3.67 3.28
CA MET A 93 1.30 2.56 3.70
C MET A 93 1.15 1.40 2.72
N ALA A 94 2.29 0.92 2.21
CA ALA A 94 2.36 -0.24 1.33
C ALA A 94 2.39 -1.54 2.15
N LEU A 95 1.32 -2.32 2.07
CA LEU A 95 1.18 -3.62 2.73
C LEU A 95 1.32 -4.78 1.74
N PRO A 96 2.22 -5.74 2.00
CA PRO A 96 2.25 -7.02 1.28
C PRO A 96 0.97 -7.85 1.50
N ILE A 97 0.36 -8.30 0.40
CA ILE A 97 -0.79 -9.20 0.42
C ILE A 97 -0.60 -10.39 -0.54
N SER A 98 -1.24 -11.52 -0.24
CA SER A 98 -1.22 -12.72 -1.11
C SER A 98 -2.26 -12.65 -2.24
N GLU A 99 -2.20 -13.60 -3.17
CA GLU A 99 -3.22 -13.73 -4.22
C GLU A 99 -4.61 -14.00 -3.65
N LYS A 100 -4.72 -14.83 -2.60
CA LYS A 100 -6.03 -15.11 -1.98
C LYS A 100 -6.60 -13.87 -1.28
N GLU A 101 -5.74 -13.06 -0.69
CA GLU A 101 -6.14 -11.79 -0.07
C GLU A 101 -6.60 -10.78 -1.12
N LEU A 102 -5.93 -10.73 -2.27
CA LEU A 102 -6.38 -9.93 -3.42
C LEU A 102 -7.74 -10.42 -3.96
N GLU A 103 -7.95 -11.74 -4.08
CA GLU A 103 -9.24 -12.32 -4.45
C GLU A 103 -10.34 -11.95 -3.45
N TYR A 104 -10.05 -12.02 -2.15
CA TYR A 104 -10.99 -11.59 -1.11
C TYR A 104 -11.31 -10.09 -1.20
N LEU A 105 -10.29 -9.24 -1.38
CA LEU A 105 -10.46 -7.79 -1.56
C LEU A 105 -11.38 -7.48 -2.75
N ARG A 106 -11.20 -8.15 -3.89
CA ARG A 106 -12.03 -7.95 -5.09
C ARG A 106 -13.51 -8.26 -4.84
N ASN A 107 -13.80 -9.22 -3.95
CA ASN A 107 -15.16 -9.67 -3.65
C ASN A 107 -15.82 -8.89 -2.50
N ASN A 108 -15.03 -8.38 -1.55
CA ASN A 108 -15.54 -7.86 -0.27
C ASN A 108 -15.17 -6.39 0.00
N GLY A 109 -14.20 -5.84 -0.74
CA GLY A 109 -13.66 -4.49 -0.52
C GLY A 109 -12.49 -4.46 0.45
N SER A 110 -11.76 -3.33 0.44
CA SER A 110 -10.57 -3.10 1.27
C SER A 110 -10.89 -3.11 2.77
N ASP A 111 -11.99 -2.47 3.17
CA ASP A 111 -12.37 -2.31 4.58
C ASP A 111 -12.53 -3.66 5.29
N GLN A 112 -13.16 -4.64 4.62
CA GLN A 112 -13.33 -5.99 5.18
C GLN A 112 -11.99 -6.74 5.27
N LEU A 113 -11.08 -6.55 4.31
CA LEU A 113 -9.76 -7.17 4.38
C LEU A 113 -8.90 -6.54 5.49
N GLU A 114 -8.94 -5.20 5.63
CA GLU A 114 -8.25 -4.48 6.70
C GLU A 114 -8.77 -4.91 8.08
N GLN A 115 -10.08 -5.13 8.23
CA GLN A 115 -10.65 -5.69 9.45
C GLN A 115 -10.09 -7.09 9.75
N LEU A 116 -9.92 -7.96 8.74
CA LEU A 116 -9.31 -9.28 8.94
C LEU A 116 -7.83 -9.16 9.36
N PHE A 117 -7.08 -8.22 8.79
CA PHE A 117 -5.70 -7.95 9.19
C PHE A 117 -5.60 -7.51 10.65
N GLU A 118 -6.50 -6.63 11.09
CA GLU A 118 -6.58 -6.19 12.48
C GLU A 118 -7.00 -7.32 13.42
N GLU A 119 -8.08 -8.04 13.12
CA GLU A 119 -8.57 -9.15 13.96
C GLU A 119 -7.54 -10.26 14.15
N GLN A 120 -6.76 -10.55 13.10
CA GLN A 120 -5.80 -11.66 13.09
C GLN A 120 -4.38 -11.24 13.43
N GLN A 121 -4.12 -9.94 13.62
CA GLN A 121 -2.80 -9.39 13.97
C GLN A 121 -1.69 -9.92 13.05
N ILE A 122 -1.87 -9.76 11.74
CA ILE A 122 -0.96 -10.32 10.74
C ILE A 122 0.48 -9.82 10.92
N ASP A 123 1.45 -10.69 10.62
CA ASP A 123 2.87 -10.33 10.55
C ASP A 123 3.19 -9.72 9.18
N PHE A 124 2.83 -8.45 8.96
CA PHE A 124 3.08 -7.75 7.69
C PHE A 124 4.58 -7.52 7.39
N TYR A 125 5.49 -7.89 8.29
CA TYR A 125 6.94 -7.90 8.03
C TYR A 125 7.37 -9.18 7.29
N ASP A 126 6.67 -10.29 7.50
CA ASP A 126 6.97 -11.59 6.90
C ASP A 126 6.29 -11.74 5.53
N LEU A 127 7.09 -11.63 4.47
CA LEU A 127 6.64 -11.86 3.09
C LEU A 127 6.21 -13.31 2.81
N ASN A 128 6.49 -14.24 3.73
CA ASN A 128 6.08 -15.64 3.68
C ASN A 128 4.98 -16.00 4.69
N ARG A 129 4.39 -15.02 5.37
CA ARG A 129 3.29 -15.29 6.30
C ARG A 129 2.17 -16.06 5.60
N PRO A 130 1.42 -16.91 6.31
CA PRO A 130 0.21 -17.51 5.76
C PRO A 130 -0.82 -16.43 5.39
N ASP A 131 -1.72 -16.80 4.48
CA ASP A 131 -2.91 -16.00 4.19
C ASP A 131 -3.75 -15.81 5.45
N VAL A 132 -4.49 -14.71 5.54
CA VAL A 132 -5.55 -14.60 6.56
C VAL A 132 -6.59 -15.71 6.42
N VAL A 133 -7.21 -16.07 7.54
CA VAL A 133 -8.37 -16.95 7.54
C VAL A 133 -9.59 -16.15 7.06
N PHE A 134 -10.10 -16.51 5.90
CA PHE A 134 -11.33 -15.94 5.35
C PHE A 134 -12.55 -16.55 6.06
N ARG A 135 -13.53 -15.71 6.43
CA ARG A 135 -14.81 -16.11 7.01
C ARG A 135 -15.96 -15.88 6.04
#